data_AF-A0A3C1BSL5-F1
#
_entry.id   AF-A0A3C1BSL5-F1
#
_cell.length_a   1.000
_cell.length_b   1.000
_cell.length_c   1.000
_cell.angle_alpha   90.00
_cell.angle_beta   90.00
_cell.angle_gamma   90.00
#
_symmetry.space_group_name_H-M   'P 1'
#
loop_
_entity.id
_entity.type
_entity.pdbx_description
1 polymer ?
#
loop_
_entity_poly.entity_id
_entity_poly.type
_entity_poly.pdbx_seq_one_letter_code
_entity_poly.pdbx_strand_id
1 'polypeptide(L)'
;MSKSCKLTDELIKICVENVKLGMSYSACAKAIGVTYQTWRNWITNGEKGKEPYAKFYIEIQKAEAELMKECLESVKLSMKLGDVKSAMFILEKRFGSDGFGKSVQVNSVNENVNVNVTATQDENDKIRREILSKLAPREKIF
;
A
#
# COMPACT_ATOMS: atom_id res chain seq x y z
N MET A 1 2.76 8.40 -36.63
CA MET A 1 3.39 7.09 -36.35
C MET A 1 2.55 6.38 -35.30
N SER A 2 1.84 5.31 -35.66
CA SER A 2 1.11 4.53 -34.66
C SER A 2 2.15 3.77 -33.82
N LYS A 3 2.21 4.07 -32.51
CA LYS A 3 2.98 3.22 -31.60
C LYS A 3 2.23 1.90 -31.55
N SER A 4 2.82 0.83 -32.10
CA SER A 4 2.30 -0.51 -31.91
C SER A 4 2.12 -0.74 -30.41
N CYS A 5 0.88 -0.98 -29.98
CA CYS A 5 0.63 -1.31 -28.59
C CYS A 5 1.33 -2.65 -28.33
N LYS A 6 2.21 -2.68 -27.32
CA LYS A 6 2.91 -3.92 -26.93
C LYS A 6 1.98 -4.96 -26.31
N LEU A 7 0.72 -4.61 -26.04
CA LEU A 7 -0.27 -5.48 -25.41
C LEU A 7 -1.02 -6.27 -26.51
N THR A 8 -0.67 -7.54 -26.65
CA THR A 8 -1.36 -8.49 -27.54
C THR A 8 -2.25 -9.43 -26.74
N ASP A 9 -3.24 -10.04 -27.38
CA ASP A 9 -4.15 -11.00 -26.72
C ASP A 9 -3.42 -12.20 -26.13
N GLU A 10 -2.30 -12.63 -26.74
CA GLU A 10 -1.45 -13.70 -26.21
C GLU A 10 -0.79 -13.31 -24.88
N LEU A 11 -0.27 -12.08 -24.79
CA LEU A 11 0.31 -11.58 -23.54
C LEU A 11 -0.75 -11.43 -22.45
N ILE A 12 -1.97 -11.01 -22.80
CA ILE A 12 -3.08 -10.95 -21.84
C ILE A 12 -3.35 -12.34 -21.27
N LYS A 13 -3.40 -13.39 -22.11
CA LYS A 13 -3.60 -14.78 -21.65
C LYS A 13 -2.51 -15.23 -20.67
N ILE A 14 -1.24 -15.01 -21.02
CA ILE A 14 -0.10 -15.34 -20.14
C ILE A 14 -0.22 -14.61 -18.80
N CYS A 15 -0.60 -13.33 -18.82
CA CYS A 15 -0.80 -12.56 -17.60
C CYS A 15 -1.94 -13.09 -16.74
N VAL A 16 -3.07 -13.44 -17.36
CA VAL A 16 -4.23 -14.02 -16.68
C VAL A 16 -3.86 -15.34 -16.01
N GLU A 17 -3.18 -16.23 -16.72
CA GLU A 17 -2.71 -17.51 -16.17
C GLU A 17 -1.78 -17.31 -14.96
N ASN A 18 -0.81 -16.39 -15.09
CA ASN A 18 0.11 -16.08 -13.98
C ASN A 18 -0.62 -15.49 -12.77
N VAL A 19 -1.62 -14.63 -12.98
CA VAL A 19 -2.43 -14.08 -11.88
C VAL A 19 -3.28 -15.16 -11.23
N LYS A 20 -3.87 -16.09 -12.00
CA LYS A 20 -4.59 -17.24 -11.42
C LYS A 20 -3.69 -18.16 -10.59
N LEU A 21 -2.40 -18.25 -10.91
CA LEU A 21 -1.43 -18.96 -10.08
C LEU A 21 -1.05 -18.22 -8.79
N GLY A 22 -1.53 -16.99 -8.59
CA GLY A 22 -1.20 -16.16 -7.43
C GLY A 22 0.12 -15.41 -7.56
N MET A 23 0.66 -15.25 -8.78
CA MET A 23 1.85 -14.43 -8.98
C MET A 23 1.57 -12.95 -8.71
N SER A 24 2.54 -12.26 -8.11
CA SER A 24 2.45 -10.81 -7.95
C SER A 24 2.54 -10.09 -9.30
N TYR A 25 1.91 -8.92 -9.41
CA TYR A 25 1.96 -8.14 -10.65
C TYR A 25 3.38 -7.80 -11.13
N SER A 26 4.33 -7.63 -10.20
CA SER A 26 5.72 -7.39 -10.54
C SER A 26 6.38 -8.61 -11.16
N ALA A 27 6.02 -9.81 -10.70
CA ALA A 27 6.45 -11.07 -11.31
C ALA A 27 5.77 -11.31 -12.66
N CYS A 28 4.46 -11.05 -12.78
CA CYS A 28 3.74 -11.12 -14.06
C CYS A 28 4.34 -10.18 -15.10
N ALA A 29 4.67 -8.94 -14.72
CA ALA A 29 5.32 -7.97 -15.60
C ALA A 29 6.68 -8.49 -16.10
N LYS A 30 7.50 -9.05 -15.21
CA LYS A 30 8.79 -9.65 -15.58
C LYS A 30 8.61 -10.87 -16.50
N ALA A 31 7.60 -11.70 -16.27
CA ALA A 31 7.32 -12.88 -17.08
C ALA A 31 7.02 -12.53 -18.56
N ILE A 32 6.37 -11.40 -18.81
CA ILE A 32 6.12 -10.89 -20.17
C ILE A 32 7.20 -9.91 -20.67
N GLY A 33 8.31 -9.75 -19.94
CA GLY A 33 9.43 -8.89 -20.35
C GLY A 33 9.13 -7.38 -20.28
N VAL A 34 8.19 -6.94 -19.45
CA VAL A 34 7.91 -5.51 -19.24
C VAL A 34 8.27 -5.05 -17.83
N THR A 35 8.53 -3.75 -17.69
CA THR A 35 8.75 -3.18 -16.36
C THR A 35 7.45 -3.13 -15.56
N TYR A 36 7.55 -3.18 -14.23
CA TYR A 36 6.38 -2.99 -13.38
C TYR A 36 5.70 -1.63 -13.61
N GLN A 37 6.46 -0.58 -13.94
CA GLN A 37 5.89 0.72 -14.28
C GLN A 37 5.01 0.64 -15.54
N THR A 38 5.44 -0.13 -16.55
CA THR A 38 4.64 -0.38 -17.75
C THR A 38 3.33 -1.07 -17.41
N TRP A 39 3.36 -2.11 -16.58
CA TRP A 39 2.17 -2.79 -16.08
C TRP A 39 1.22 -1.83 -15.37
N ARG A 40 1.73 -1.02 -14.44
CA ARG A 40 0.94 -0.01 -13.71
C ARG A 40 0.28 0.98 -14.66
N ASN A 41 1.01 1.45 -15.67
CA ASN A 41 0.46 2.35 -16.68
C ASN A 41 -0.68 1.68 -17.47
N TRP A 42 -0.58 0.39 -17.79
CA TRP A 42 -1.66 -0.35 -18.46
C TRP A 42 -2.91 -0.44 -17.58
N ILE A 43 -2.76 -0.78 -16.31
CA ILE A 43 -3.87 -0.80 -15.35
C ILE A 43 -4.53 0.58 -15.23
N THR A 44 -3.75 1.64 -15.04
CA THR A 44 -4.29 3.02 -14.95
C THR A 44 -4.98 3.46 -16.25
N ASN A 45 -4.51 3.03 -17.41
CA ASN A 45 -5.19 3.33 -18.67
C ASN A 45 -6.45 2.48 -18.88
N GLY A 46 -6.45 1.23 -18.42
CA GLY A 46 -7.59 0.33 -18.47
C GLY A 46 -8.73 0.77 -17.55
N GLU A 47 -8.41 1.24 -16.35
CA GLU A 47 -9.37 1.86 -15.42
C GLU A 47 -10.05 3.10 -16.03
N LYS A 48 -9.34 3.82 -16.89
CA LYS A 48 -9.86 4.96 -17.67
C LYS A 48 -10.62 4.55 -18.93
N GLY A 49 -10.81 3.25 -19.18
CA GLY A 49 -11.53 2.73 -20.35
C GLY A 49 -10.79 2.86 -21.67
N LYS A 50 -9.46 3.02 -21.68
CA LYS A 50 -8.69 3.15 -22.92
C LYS A 50 -8.35 1.79 -23.51
N GLU A 51 -8.85 1.52 -24.71
CA GLU A 51 -8.45 0.33 -25.48
C GLU A 51 -6.99 0.42 -25.97
N PRO A 52 -6.24 -0.69 -26.00
CA PRO A 52 -6.62 -2.07 -25.65
C PRO A 52 -6.47 -2.42 -24.15
N TYR A 53 -6.12 -1.45 -23.31
CA TYR A 53 -5.81 -1.69 -21.89
C TYR A 53 -7.04 -1.98 -21.03
N ALA A 54 -8.22 -1.53 -21.46
CA ALA A 54 -9.48 -1.82 -20.79
C ALA A 54 -9.79 -3.32 -20.77
N LYS A 55 -9.62 -4.01 -21.92
CA LYS A 55 -9.71 -5.47 -22.00
C LYS A 55 -8.75 -6.17 -21.04
N PHE A 56 -7.47 -5.77 -21.04
CA PHE A 56 -6.48 -6.33 -20.13
C PHE A 56 -6.89 -6.13 -18.66
N TYR A 57 -7.34 -4.94 -18.29
CA TYR A 57 -7.77 -4.65 -16.92
C TYR A 57 -8.92 -5.54 -16.46
N ILE A 58 -9.96 -5.69 -17.29
CA ILE A 58 -11.12 -6.54 -16.97
C ILE A 58 -10.70 -8.00 -16.80
N GLU A 59 -9.86 -8.52 -17.72
CA GLU A 59 -9.39 -9.90 -17.65
C GLU A 59 -8.52 -10.17 -16.41
N ILE A 60 -7.67 -9.21 -16.01
CA ILE A 60 -6.88 -9.32 -14.78
C ILE A 60 -7.80 -9.31 -13.55
N GLN A 61 -8.77 -8.41 -13.47
CA GLN A 61 -9.72 -8.40 -12.34
C GLN A 61 -10.52 -9.70 -12.24
N LYS A 62 -10.93 -10.26 -13.39
CA LYS A 62 -11.59 -11.55 -13.44
C LYS A 62 -10.69 -12.67 -12.93
N ALA A 63 -9.42 -12.69 -13.36
CA ALA A 63 -8.43 -13.66 -12.89
C ALA A 63 -8.22 -13.58 -11.37
N GLU A 64 -8.17 -12.38 -10.80
CA GLU A 64 -8.06 -12.20 -9.35
C GLU A 64 -9.29 -12.67 -8.59
N ALA A 65 -10.49 -12.39 -9.12
CA ALA A 65 -11.73 -12.88 -8.53
C ALA A 65 -11.79 -14.43 -8.54
N GLU A 66 -11.31 -15.06 -9.62
CA GLU A 66 -11.20 -16.51 -9.72
C GLU A 66 -10.19 -17.08 -8.71
N LEU A 67 -8.99 -16.51 -8.62
CA LEU A 67 -8.00 -16.89 -7.59
C LEU A 67 -8.57 -16.76 -6.18
N MET A 68 -9.20 -15.62 -5.87
CA MET A 68 -9.81 -15.38 -4.56
C MET A 68 -10.89 -16.42 -4.23
N LYS A 69 -11.70 -16.81 -5.23
CA LYS A 69 -12.69 -17.87 -5.08
C LYS A 69 -12.03 -19.21 -4.78
N GLU A 70 -11.02 -19.61 -5.54
CA GLU A 70 -10.30 -20.88 -5.36
C GLU A 70 -9.60 -20.96 -3.98
N CYS A 71 -8.99 -19.87 -3.53
CA CYS A 71 -8.44 -19.78 -2.18
C CYS A 71 -9.52 -19.98 -1.12
N LEU A 72 -10.67 -19.31 -1.25
CA LEU A 72 -11.78 -19.45 -0.29
C LEU A 72 -12.41 -20.84 -0.33
N GLU A 73 -12.49 -21.49 -1.50
CA GLU A 73 -12.94 -22.87 -1.63
C GLU A 73 -11.99 -23.83 -0.91
N SER A 74 -10.68 -23.62 -1.04
CA SER A 74 -9.65 -24.39 -0.32
C SER A 74 -9.78 -24.22 1.19
N VAL A 75 -10.01 -22.99 1.68
CA VAL A 75 -10.27 -22.72 3.10
C VAL A 75 -11.57 -23.38 3.57
N LYS A 76 -12.64 -23.36 2.76
CA LYS A 76 -13.88 -24.07 3.09
C LYS A 76 -13.69 -25.58 3.11
N LEU A 77 -12.82 -26.13 2.28
CA LEU A 77 -12.49 -27.55 2.29
C LEU A 77 -11.72 -27.93 3.56
N SER A 78 -10.69 -27.17 3.94
CA SER A 78 -9.95 -27.42 5.19
C SER A 78 -10.87 -27.33 6.42
N MET A 79 -11.82 -26.40 6.43
CA MET A 79 -12.87 -26.33 7.47
C MET A 79 -13.68 -27.62 7.56
N LYS A 80 -14.13 -28.16 6.43
CA LYS A 80 -14.89 -29.43 6.39
C LYS A 80 -14.06 -30.63 6.84
N LEU A 81 -12.75 -30.60 6.58
CA LEU A 81 -11.80 -31.61 7.02
C LEU A 81 -11.40 -31.49 8.51
N GLY A 82 -11.91 -30.47 9.21
CA GLY A 82 -11.74 -30.32 10.66
C GLY A 82 -10.70 -29.29 11.08
N ASP A 83 -10.14 -28.48 10.17
CA ASP A 83 -9.28 -27.37 10.57
C ASP A 83 -10.10 -26.20 11.15
N VAL A 84 -10.11 -26.12 12.47
CA VAL A 84 -10.80 -25.08 13.25
C VAL A 84 -10.22 -23.68 12.97
N LYS A 85 -8.92 -23.57 12.63
CA LYS A 85 -8.30 -22.25 12.36
C LYS A 85 -8.84 -21.62 11.10
N SER A 86 -9.03 -22.41 10.05
CA SER A 86 -9.66 -21.98 8.80
C SER A 86 -11.09 -21.48 9.03
N ALA A 87 -11.84 -22.14 9.92
CA ALA A 87 -13.20 -21.71 10.27
C ALA A 87 -13.19 -20.38 11.03
N MET A 88 -12.31 -20.25 12.03
CA MET A 88 -12.14 -19.01 12.78
C MET A 88 -11.72 -17.84 11.87
N PHE A 89 -10.81 -18.07 10.92
CA PHE A 89 -10.39 -17.04 9.97
C PHE A 89 -11.55 -16.47 9.15
N ILE A 90 -12.44 -17.32 8.62
CA ILE A 90 -13.61 -16.85 7.87
C ILE A 90 -14.57 -16.08 8.78
N LEU A 91 -14.81 -16.57 10.00
CA LEU A 91 -15.70 -15.92 10.95
C LEU A 91 -15.18 -14.53 11.36
N GLU A 92 -13.88 -14.42 11.69
CA GLU A 92 -13.23 -13.14 12.01
C GLU A 92 -13.34 -12.12 10.87
N LYS A 93 -13.15 -12.56 9.61
CA LYS A 93 -13.14 -11.65 8.45
C LYS A 93 -14.51 -11.26 7.94
N ARG A 94 -15.52 -12.14 8.07
CA ARG A 94 -16.89 -11.87 7.59
C ARG A 94 -17.81 -11.32 8.66
N PHE A 95 -17.68 -11.80 9.90
CA PHE A 95 -18.56 -11.49 11.02
C PHE A 95 -17.80 -10.81 12.17
N GLY A 96 -16.69 -10.12 11.86
CA GLY A 96 -15.88 -9.44 12.87
C GLY A 96 -16.67 -8.40 13.69
N SER A 97 -17.65 -7.73 13.08
CA SER A 97 -18.58 -6.80 13.74
C SER A 97 -19.53 -7.47 14.72
N ASP A 98 -19.82 -8.76 14.52
CA ASP A 98 -20.87 -9.49 15.23
C ASP A 98 -20.30 -10.21 16.47
N GLY A 99 -19.09 -9.83 16.90
CA GLY A 99 -18.41 -10.36 18.08
C GLY A 99 -17.31 -11.39 17.79
N PHE A 100 -17.08 -11.75 16.53
CA PHE A 100 -15.96 -12.62 16.13
C PHE A 100 -14.67 -11.86 15.85
N GLY A 101 -14.65 -10.53 15.99
CA GLY A 101 -13.46 -9.71 15.79
C GLY A 101 -12.40 -9.93 16.86
N LYS A 102 -11.12 -9.70 16.53
CA LYS A 102 -10.04 -9.73 17.53
C LYS A 102 -10.15 -8.52 18.46
N SER A 103 -10.38 -8.77 19.74
CA SER A 103 -10.20 -7.76 20.78
C SER A 103 -8.71 -7.60 21.08
N VAL A 104 -8.22 -6.37 21.02
CA VAL A 104 -6.84 -6.04 21.39
C VAL A 104 -6.92 -5.08 22.58
N GLN A 105 -6.42 -5.53 23.74
CA GLN A 105 -6.19 -4.64 24.88
C GLN A 105 -4.92 -3.84 24.61
N VAL A 106 -5.08 -2.54 24.37
CA VAL A 106 -3.95 -1.61 24.21
C VAL A 106 -3.72 -0.89 25.54
N ASN A 107 -2.65 -1.24 26.23
CA ASN A 107 -2.15 -0.46 27.37
C ASN A 107 -1.28 0.68 26.83
N SER A 108 -1.84 1.89 26.73
CA SER A 108 -1.07 3.08 26.37
C SER A 108 -0.45 3.67 27.64
N VAL A 109 0.89 3.68 27.70
CA VAL A 109 1.63 4.45 28.71
C VAL A 109 2.04 5.76 28.05
N ASN A 110 1.39 6.86 28.44
CA ASN A 110 1.77 8.19 27.97
C ASN A 110 2.65 8.85 29.03
N GLU A 111 3.92 9.09 28.70
CA GLU A 111 4.80 9.91 29.52
C GLU A 111 4.75 11.37 29.05
N ASN A 112 4.39 12.28 29.96
CA ASN A 112 4.52 13.72 29.72
C ASN A 112 5.96 14.13 30.02
N VAL A 113 6.72 14.47 28.98
CA VAL A 113 8.06 15.06 29.14
C VAL A 113 7.91 16.56 29.39
N ASN A 114 7.98 16.96 30.66
CA ASN A 114 8.02 18.37 31.03
C ASN A 114 9.46 18.88 30.92
N VAL A 115 9.79 19.57 29.83
CA VAL A 115 11.10 20.21 29.65
C VAL A 115 11.11 21.49 30.48
N ASN A 116 11.55 21.38 31.74
CA ASN A 116 11.74 22.54 32.58
C ASN A 116 13.03 23.25 32.16
N VAL A 117 12.91 24.31 31.35
CA VAL A 117 14.07 25.14 30.96
C VAL A 117 14.43 26.00 32.16
N THR A 118 15.33 25.52 33.01
CA THR A 118 15.95 26.34 34.07
C THR A 118 17.03 27.22 33.44
N ALA A 119 16.64 28.15 32.57
CA ALA A 119 17.56 29.21 32.16
C ALA A 119 17.61 30.22 33.30
N THR A 120 18.79 30.40 33.88
CA THR A 120 19.00 31.48 34.85
C THR A 120 18.78 32.83 34.15
N GLN A 121 18.33 33.85 34.89
CA GLN A 121 18.01 35.16 34.31
C GLN A 121 19.20 35.76 33.53
N ASP A 122 20.41 35.48 34.00
CA ASP A 122 21.67 35.86 33.35
C ASP A 122 21.91 35.19 31.98
N GLU A 123 21.49 33.92 31.82
CA GLU A 123 21.60 33.19 30.55
C GLU A 123 20.58 33.68 29.55
N ASN A 124 19.36 33.98 30.00
CA ASN A 124 18.32 34.59 29.17
C ASN A 124 18.76 35.98 28.67
N ASP A 125 19.40 36.78 29.52
CA ASP A 125 19.91 38.10 29.15
C ASP A 125 21.12 38.01 28.19
N LYS A 126 21.98 36.99 28.33
CA LYS A 126 23.04 36.71 27.34
C LYS A 126 22.46 36.34 25.98
N ILE A 127 21.50 35.42 25.95
CA ILE A 127 20.82 35.01 24.70
C ILE A 127 20.13 36.22 24.06
N ARG A 128 19.46 37.05 24.87
CA ARG A 128 18.79 38.27 24.39
C ARG A 128 19.78 39.26 23.77
N ARG A 129 20.94 39.49 24.40
CA ARG A 129 21.99 40.36 23.85
C ARG A 129 22.57 39.82 22.55
N GLU A 130 22.79 38.51 22.46
CA GLU A 130 23.33 37.87 21.26
C GLU A 130 22.36 37.94 20.07
N ILE A 131 21.06 37.82 20.34
CA ILE A 131 20.02 38.02 19.33
C ILE A 131 20.02 39.47 18.84
N LEU A 132 20.06 40.44 19.76
CA LEU A 132 20.06 41.87 19.43
C LEU A 132 21.30 42.29 18.65
N SER A 133 22.48 41.72 18.93
CA SER A 133 23.70 42.01 18.17
C SER A 133 23.66 41.47 16.74
N LYS A 134 23.01 40.31 16.53
CA LYS A 134 22.79 39.74 15.18
C LYS A 134 21.75 40.51 14.36
N LEU A 135 20.80 41.17 15.03
CA LEU A 135 19.75 41.99 14.43
C LEU A 135 20.16 43.45 14.22
N ALA A 136 21.26 43.89 14.83
CA ALA A 136 21.78 45.24 14.62
C ALA A 136 22.18 45.43 13.13
N PRO A 137 21.78 46.55 12.49
CA PRO A 137 22.14 46.79 11.09
C PRO A 137 23.66 46.85 10.95
N ARG A 138 24.25 46.02 10.08
CA ARG A 138 25.66 46.18 9.72
C ARG A 138 25.81 47.52 9.02
N GLU A 139 26.62 48.42 9.57
CA GLU A 139 26.91 49.70 8.96
C GLU A 139 27.33 49.48 7.50
N LYS A 140 26.55 50.03 6.57
CA LYS A 140 26.91 50.02 5.15
C LYS A 140 28.08 50.98 4.99
N ILE A 141 29.27 50.43 4.80
CA ILE A 141 30.45 51.16 4.36
C ILE A 141 30.13 51.67 2.94
N PHE A 142 29.98 53.00 2.81
CA PHE A 142 30.05 53.72 1.54
C PHE A 142 31.36 54.49 1.50
#